data_AF-A0A1L3Q248-F1
#
_entry.id   AF-A0A1L3Q248-F1
#
_cell.length_a   1.000
_cell.length_b   1.000
_cell.length_c   1.000
_cell.angle_alpha   90.00
_cell.angle_beta   90.00
_cell.angle_gamma   90.00
#
_symmetry.space_group_name_H-M   'P 1'
#
loop_
_entity.id
_entity.type
_entity.pdbx_description
1 polymer ?
#
loop_
_entity_poly.entity_id
_entity_poly.type
_entity_poly.pdbx_seq_one_letter_code
_entity_poly.pdbx_strand_id
1 'polypeptide(L)'
;MVLIKEYTSKDYRNVVELVDLMEGDFIIIEDFNADGSYFDEDSTSDIDEYTWVIDDSIDTTTKNTDYTYDRIVLTDSADFTGEAGVFRYDLEYDLDEELTTDVSDHYPVYTEFKVEEDVE
;
A
#
# COMPACT_ATOMS: atom_id res chain seq x y z
N MET A 1 0.65 -9.47 -5.91
CA MET A 1 0.89 -8.53 -7.03
C MET A 1 -0.45 -7.92 -7.45
N VAL A 2 -0.81 -6.77 -6.89
CA VAL A 2 -1.98 -5.98 -7.33
C VAL A 2 -1.50 -4.77 -8.13
N LEU A 3 -1.76 -4.78 -9.44
CA LEU A 3 -1.71 -3.58 -10.28
C LEU A 3 -3.05 -2.86 -10.12
N ILE A 4 -3.07 -1.78 -9.33
CA ILE A 4 -4.20 -0.85 -9.34
C ILE A 4 -4.00 0.05 -10.55
N LYS A 5 -4.73 -0.21 -11.64
CA LYS A 5 -4.91 0.76 -12.73
C LYS A 5 -6.18 1.55 -12.47
N GLU A 6 -6.04 2.85 -12.26
CA GLU A 6 -7.18 3.75 -12.33
C GLU A 6 -7.72 3.78 -13.77
N TYR A 7 -9.04 3.73 -13.90
CA TYR A 7 -9.72 3.82 -15.20
C TYR A 7 -10.57 5.08 -15.22
N THR A 8 -10.19 6.05 -16.06
CA THR A 8 -11.11 7.10 -16.53
C THR A 8 -11.56 6.77 -17.97
N SER A 9 -12.88 6.83 -18.19
CA SER A 9 -13.62 6.30 -19.35
C SER A 9 -13.21 6.98 -20.68
N LYS A 10 -13.24 6.43 -21.91
CA LYS A 10 -14.19 5.56 -22.65
C LYS A 10 -13.54 5.30 -24.03
N ASP A 11 -13.68 4.09 -24.58
CA ASP A 11 -13.11 3.62 -25.87
C ASP A 11 -11.57 3.57 -25.83
N TYR A 12 -10.86 2.45 -26.04
CA TYR A 12 -10.61 1.79 -27.32
C TYR A 12 -10.12 0.36 -27.08
N ARG A 13 -10.97 -0.63 -27.34
CA ARG A 13 -10.76 -2.05 -26.99
C ARG A 13 -9.60 -2.81 -27.67
N ASN A 14 -8.68 -2.16 -28.41
CA ASN A 14 -7.55 -2.87 -29.04
C ASN A 14 -6.24 -2.04 -29.09
N VAL A 15 -6.12 -0.94 -28.34
CA VAL A 15 -4.89 -0.11 -28.23
C VAL A 15 -4.31 -0.13 -26.79
N VAL A 16 -5.04 -0.74 -25.86
CA VAL A 16 -4.82 -0.74 -24.39
C VAL A 16 -3.52 -1.43 -23.95
N GLU A 17 -2.86 -2.21 -24.81
CA GLU A 17 -1.67 -2.98 -24.40
C GLU A 17 -0.34 -2.28 -24.73
N LEU A 18 -0.33 -1.19 -25.50
CA LEU A 18 0.92 -0.57 -25.99
C LEU A 18 1.16 0.88 -25.57
N VAL A 19 0.15 1.58 -25.05
CA VAL A 19 0.29 3.00 -24.64
C VAL A 19 0.69 3.14 -23.16
N ASP A 20 0.62 2.05 -22.39
CA ASP A 20 0.61 2.08 -20.92
C ASP A 20 1.86 1.38 -20.32
N LEU A 21 2.96 1.42 -21.08
CA LEU A 21 4.34 1.12 -20.64
C LEU A 21 5.20 2.39 -20.64
N MET A 22 4.58 3.55 -20.89
CA MET A 22 5.24 4.85 -20.93
C MET A 22 5.07 5.65 -19.63
N GLU A 23 4.12 5.26 -18.77
CA GLU A 23 4.03 5.74 -17.39
C GLU A 23 5.13 5.05 -16.57
N GLY A 24 5.94 5.86 -15.90
CA GLY A 24 7.16 5.44 -15.18
C GLY A 24 6.97 5.31 -13.68
N ASP A 25 5.77 5.58 -13.20
CA ASP A 25 5.33 5.55 -11.82
C ASP A 25 4.53 4.27 -11.53
N PHE A 26 4.87 3.63 -10.42
CA PHE A 26 4.30 2.35 -10.01
C PHE A 26 3.95 2.41 -8.53
N ILE A 27 2.82 1.80 -8.19
CA ILE A 27 2.38 1.54 -6.82
C ILE A 27 2.49 0.04 -6.58
N ILE A 28 3.18 -0.35 -5.51
CA ILE A 28 3.32 -1.74 -5.07
C ILE A 28 2.68 -1.86 -3.68
N ILE A 29 1.73 -2.77 -3.52
CA ILE A 29 0.97 -2.96 -2.27
C ILE A 29 0.88 -4.44 -1.94
N GLU A 30 1.55 -4.92 -0.90
CA GLU A 30 1.41 -6.30 -0.41
C GLU A 30 1.84 -6.44 1.05
N ASP A 31 1.56 -7.60 1.65
CA ASP A 31 2.27 -8.13 2.81
C ASP A 31 3.71 -8.51 2.40
N PHE A 32 4.67 -7.65 2.75
CA PHE A 32 6.09 -7.88 2.49
C PHE A 32 6.78 -8.68 3.59
N ASN A 33 6.11 -8.89 4.74
CA ASN A 33 6.76 -9.28 5.99
C ASN A 33 7.98 -8.38 6.31
N ALA A 34 7.83 -7.06 6.08
CA ALA A 34 8.93 -6.08 6.12
C ALA A 34 9.25 -5.56 7.52
N ASP A 35 9.21 -6.43 8.54
CA ASP A 35 9.58 -6.11 9.92
C ASP A 35 9.85 -7.41 10.73
N GLY A 36 10.11 -7.29 12.03
CA GLY A 36 10.24 -8.34 13.01
C GLY A 36 11.49 -9.19 12.76
N SER A 37 11.31 -10.50 12.75
CA SER A 37 12.43 -11.42 12.47
C SER A 37 12.69 -11.65 10.99
N TYR A 38 11.83 -11.14 10.11
CA TYR A 38 11.87 -11.40 8.67
C TYR A 38 12.70 -10.37 7.92
N PHE A 39 12.62 -9.11 8.35
CA PHE A 39 13.33 -7.99 7.77
C PHE A 39 13.77 -7.02 8.88
N ASP A 40 14.96 -6.47 8.74
CA ASP A 40 15.53 -5.48 9.66
C ASP A 40 15.31 -4.09 9.04
N GLU A 41 14.19 -3.46 9.37
CA GLU A 41 13.77 -2.16 8.81
C GLU A 41 14.65 -0.98 9.25
N ASP A 42 15.44 -1.17 10.32
CA ASP A 42 16.46 -0.20 10.74
C ASP A 42 17.76 -0.27 9.89
N SER A 43 17.87 -1.25 8.99
CA SER A 43 19.03 -1.48 8.14
C SER A 43 18.85 -0.92 6.73
N THR A 44 19.97 -0.62 6.05
CA THR A 44 19.91 -0.13 4.67
C THR A 44 19.56 -1.25 3.68
N SER A 45 18.68 -0.97 2.73
CA SER A 45 18.30 -1.87 1.65
C SER A 45 18.37 -1.21 0.26
N ASP A 46 18.44 -2.03 -0.79
CA ASP A 46 18.42 -1.54 -2.18
C ASP A 46 17.08 -0.89 -2.56
N ILE A 47 16.04 -1.04 -1.76
CA ILE A 47 14.69 -0.52 -2.00
C ILE A 47 14.35 0.71 -1.16
N ASP A 48 15.33 1.24 -0.41
CA ASP A 48 15.19 2.50 0.36
C ASP A 48 15.09 3.73 -0.57
N GLU A 49 15.42 3.58 -1.86
CA GLU A 49 15.30 4.66 -2.85
C GLU A 49 13.85 5.02 -3.19
N TYR A 50 12.91 4.11 -2.89
CA TYR A 50 11.49 4.28 -3.16
C TYR A 50 10.77 4.98 -2.00
N THR A 51 9.56 5.48 -2.27
CA THR A 51 8.74 6.10 -1.21
C THR A 51 7.95 5.02 -0.49
N TRP A 52 8.26 4.81 0.78
CA TRP A 52 7.51 3.93 1.68
C TRP A 52 6.40 4.73 2.36
N VAL A 53 5.16 4.47 1.96
CA VAL A 53 3.97 5.23 2.40
C VAL A 53 3.45 4.70 3.73
N ILE A 54 3.53 3.39 3.95
CA ILE A 54 3.32 2.78 5.26
C ILE A 54 4.69 2.70 5.94
N ASP A 55 4.93 3.64 6.84
CA ASP A 55 6.18 3.73 7.59
C ASP A 55 6.25 2.71 8.73
N ASP A 56 7.46 2.49 9.21
CA ASP A 56 7.85 1.49 10.22
C ASP A 56 7.12 1.66 11.56
N SER A 57 6.48 2.81 11.82
CA SER A 57 5.75 3.05 13.07
C SER A 57 4.30 2.55 13.06
N ILE A 58 3.83 1.97 11.95
CA ILE A 58 2.44 1.57 11.75
C ILE A 58 2.28 0.05 11.89
N ASP A 59 1.75 -0.39 13.03
CA ASP A 59 1.37 -1.80 13.19
C ASP A 59 0.23 -2.19 12.23
N THR A 60 0.54 -3.15 11.36
CA THR A 60 -0.36 -3.67 10.32
C THR A 60 -1.01 -4.99 10.72
N THR A 61 -0.72 -5.51 11.91
CA THR A 61 -1.17 -6.82 12.37
C THR A 61 -2.30 -6.72 13.38
N THR A 62 -3.19 -7.73 13.45
CA THR A 62 -4.40 -7.66 14.29
C THR A 62 -4.22 -8.21 15.70
N LYS A 63 -3.06 -8.76 15.99
CA LYS A 63 -2.70 -9.27 17.32
C LYS A 63 -2.02 -8.18 18.14
N ASN A 64 -1.75 -8.47 19.41
CA ASN A 64 -0.93 -7.60 20.25
C ASN A 64 0.56 -7.69 19.86
N THR A 65 0.89 -7.07 18.74
CA THR A 65 2.21 -6.99 18.09
C THR A 65 2.53 -5.52 17.77
N ASP A 66 3.66 -5.28 17.12
CA ASP A 66 4.10 -3.96 16.65
C ASP A 66 4.88 -4.23 15.37
N TYR A 67 4.17 -4.73 14.34
CA TYR A 67 4.80 -5.23 13.11
C TYR A 67 4.26 -4.54 11.85
N THR A 68 5.18 -3.98 11.07
CA THR A 68 4.88 -3.27 9.82
C THR A 68 5.10 -4.17 8.59
N TYR A 69 4.30 -5.24 8.49
CA TYR A 69 4.41 -6.24 7.42
C TYR A 69 3.82 -5.78 6.09
N ASP A 70 2.63 -5.19 6.10
CA ASP A 70 1.95 -4.70 4.91
C ASP A 70 2.49 -3.33 4.50
N ARG A 71 2.88 -3.19 3.23
CA ARG A 71 3.54 -1.98 2.74
C ARG A 71 2.86 -1.44 1.49
N ILE A 72 2.89 -0.13 1.35
CA ILE A 72 2.60 0.59 0.12
C ILE A 72 3.89 1.31 -0.28
N VAL A 73 4.43 0.97 -1.45
CA VAL A 73 5.70 1.50 -1.95
C VAL A 73 5.48 2.14 -3.32
N LEU A 74 5.99 3.36 -3.51
CA LEU A 74 5.82 4.14 -4.73
C LEU A 74 7.17 4.40 -5.42
N THR A 75 7.22 4.29 -6.74
CA THR A 75 8.37 4.74 -7.53
C THR A 75 8.36 6.23 -7.82
N ASP A 76 7.17 6.85 -7.80
CA ASP A 76 6.96 8.30 -7.81
C ASP A 76 5.87 8.64 -6.78
N SER A 77 6.05 9.73 -6.03
CA SER A 77 5.13 10.19 -5.00
C SER A 77 4.51 11.56 -5.31
N ALA A 78 4.59 12.02 -6.56
CA ALA A 78 4.01 13.29 -7.00
C ALA A 78 2.52 13.45 -6.62
N ASP A 79 1.73 12.39 -6.79
CA ASP A 79 0.30 12.40 -6.50
C ASP A 79 -0.07 11.93 -5.10
N PHE A 80 0.89 11.45 -4.32
CA PHE A 80 0.64 11.06 -2.93
C PHE A 80 0.24 12.28 -2.09
N THR A 81 -0.91 12.21 -1.42
CA THR A 81 -1.43 13.33 -0.63
C THR A 81 -0.67 13.53 0.68
N GLY A 82 0.05 12.50 1.14
CA GLY A 82 0.58 12.41 2.50
C GLY A 82 -0.32 11.62 3.45
N GLU A 83 -1.55 11.28 3.05
CA GLU A 83 -2.50 10.54 3.88
C GLU A 83 -2.40 9.03 3.62
N ALA A 84 -2.05 8.29 4.66
CA ALA A 84 -1.97 6.83 4.64
C ALA A 84 -2.18 6.26 6.04
N GLY A 85 -2.47 4.96 6.09
CA GLY A 85 -2.54 4.26 7.36
C GLY A 85 -3.18 2.90 7.24
N VAL A 86 -3.74 2.46 8.36
CA VAL A 86 -4.35 1.15 8.52
C VAL A 86 -5.84 1.29 8.83
N PHE A 87 -6.66 0.51 8.15
CA PHE A 87 -8.08 0.42 8.46
C PHE A 87 -8.31 -0.52 9.63
N ARG A 88 -8.43 0.07 10.82
CA ARG A 88 -8.71 -0.59 12.11
C ARG A 88 -10.17 -1.03 12.21
N TYR A 89 -10.50 -2.12 11.50
CA TYR A 89 -11.85 -2.68 11.46
C TYR A 89 -12.31 -3.24 12.82
N ASP A 90 -11.36 -3.57 13.70
CA ASP A 90 -11.63 -3.90 15.10
C ASP A 90 -12.27 -2.72 15.84
N LEU A 91 -11.74 -1.51 15.64
CA LEU A 91 -12.25 -0.29 16.26
C LEU A 91 -13.55 0.18 15.60
N GLU A 92 -13.62 0.13 14.27
CA GLU A 92 -14.81 0.56 13.52
C GLU A 92 -16.04 -0.29 13.85
N TYR A 93 -15.85 -1.60 14.06
CA TYR A 93 -16.94 -2.54 14.31
C TYR A 93 -17.03 -3.04 15.76
N ASP A 94 -16.23 -2.48 16.68
CA ASP A 94 -16.18 -2.85 18.11
C ASP A 94 -16.00 -4.36 18.31
N LEU A 95 -15.00 -4.93 17.64
CA LEU A 95 -14.66 -6.35 17.72
C LEU A 95 -13.64 -6.60 18.84
N ASP A 96 -13.74 -7.76 19.48
CA ASP A 96 -12.65 -8.26 20.31
C ASP A 96 -11.54 -8.90 19.45
N GLU A 97 -10.41 -9.22 20.07
CA GLU A 97 -9.25 -9.80 19.37
C GLU A 97 -9.59 -11.15 18.70
N GLU A 98 -10.45 -11.96 19.32
CA GLU A 98 -10.86 -13.26 18.78
C GLU A 98 -11.62 -13.08 17.46
N LEU A 99 -12.65 -12.23 17.45
CA LEU A 99 -13.42 -11.94 16.24
C LEU A 99 -12.59 -11.18 15.19
N THR A 100 -11.67 -10.32 15.62
CA THR A 100 -10.79 -9.57 14.71
C THR A 100 -9.86 -10.52 13.97
N THR A 101 -9.21 -11.43 14.70
CA THR A 101 -8.27 -12.41 14.15
C THR A 101 -8.96 -13.52 13.35
N ASP A 102 -10.22 -13.84 13.65
CA ASP A 102 -11.05 -14.74 12.84
C ASP A 102 -11.32 -14.19 11.43
N VAL A 103 -11.30 -12.86 11.26
CA VAL A 103 -11.37 -12.23 9.93
C VAL A 103 -10.02 -12.29 9.22
N SER A 104 -8.96 -11.84 9.89
CA SER A 104 -7.59 -11.76 9.36
C SER A 104 -6.59 -11.52 10.48
N ASP A 105 -5.36 -12.01 10.35
CA ASP A 105 -4.23 -11.61 11.21
C ASP A 105 -3.55 -10.30 10.77
N HIS A 106 -4.01 -9.69 9.68
CA HIS A 106 -3.54 -8.41 9.13
C HIS A 106 -4.70 -7.42 8.92
N TYR A 107 -4.45 -6.15 9.20
CA TYR A 107 -5.33 -5.05 8.86
C TYR A 107 -5.07 -4.56 7.42
N PRO A 108 -6.10 -4.10 6.68
CA PRO A 108 -5.89 -3.45 5.39
C PRO A 108 -5.11 -2.14 5.53
N VAL A 109 -4.11 -1.93 4.68
CA VAL A 109 -3.42 -0.64 4.51
C VAL A 109 -4.12 0.22 3.45
N TYR A 110 -4.08 1.54 3.60
CA TYR A 110 -4.63 2.49 2.66
C TYR A 110 -3.74 3.71 2.48
N THR A 111 -3.96 4.42 1.38
CA THR A 111 -3.38 5.72 1.08
C THR A 111 -4.32 6.50 0.18
N GLU A 112 -4.18 7.82 0.12
CA GLU A 112 -4.93 8.69 -0.78
C GLU A 112 -4.01 9.34 -1.83
N PHE A 113 -4.51 9.41 -3.06
CA PHE A 113 -3.84 10.07 -4.18
C PHE A 113 -4.68 11.23 -4.71
N LYS A 114 -4.01 12.25 -5.24
CA LYS A 114 -4.66 13.29 -6.04
C LYS A 114 -4.95 12.72 -7.42
N VAL A 115 -6.12 13.05 -7.93
CA VAL A 115 -6.49 12.76 -9.32
C VAL A 115 -6.37 14.08 -10.07
N GLU A 116 -5.14 14.48 -10.40
CA GLU A 116 -4.91 15.54 -11.39
C GLU A 116 -4.60 14.86 -12.73
N GLU A 117 -5.07 15.42 -13.85
CA GLU A 117 -4.61 14.93 -15.16
C GLU A 117 -3.12 15.27 -15.27
N ASP A 118 -2.27 14.26 -15.45
CA ASP A 118 -0.89 14.48 -15.85
C ASP A 118 -0.88 15.30 -17.13
N VAL A 119 -0.46 16.55 -17.01
CA VAL A 119 -0.35 17.45 -18.16
C VAL A 119 0.95 17.11 -18.89
N GLU A 120 0.85 16.28 -19.93
CA GLU A 120 1.95 16.00 -20.87
C GLU A 120 2.64 17.27 -21.40
#